data_AF-A0A9D9L491-F1
#
_entry.id   AF-A0A9D9L491-F1
#
_cell.length_a   1.000
_cell.length_b   1.000
_cell.length_c   1.000
_cell.angle_alpha   90.00
_cell.angle_beta   90.00
_cell.angle_gamma   90.00
#
_symmetry.space_group_name_H-M   'P 1'
#
loop_
_entity.id
_entity.type
_entity.pdbx_description
1 polymer ?
#
loop_
_entity_poly.entity_id
_entity_poly.type
_entity_poly.pdbx_seq_one_letter_code
_entity_poly.pdbx_strand_id
1 'polypeptide(L)'
;MYCSGNNEKLSGLILLGSYPEAELNSSLDVLIIYGSEDGCLDMERFKANKSMIHGKISEFCIDGGNHAQFGCYGIQQGDGKASVSPEYQRKVTVEEISEFIQNIE
;
A
#
# COMPACT_ATOMS: atom_id res chain seq x y z
N MET A 1 -9.42 1.80 -11.51
CA MET A 1 -7.95 1.99 -11.40
C MET A 1 -7.32 1.87 -12.78
N TYR A 2 -6.23 2.59 -13.08
CA TYR A 2 -5.58 2.55 -14.40
C TYR A 2 -5.06 1.13 -14.76
N CYS A 3 -4.48 0.43 -13.78
CA CYS A 3 -3.94 -0.91 -13.93
C CYS A 3 -4.98 -1.93 -14.43
N SER A 4 -6.20 -1.93 -13.89
CA SER A 4 -7.25 -2.91 -14.27
C SER A 4 -7.54 -2.99 -15.78
N GLY A 5 -7.37 -1.89 -16.52
CA GLY A 5 -7.51 -1.87 -18.00
C GLY A 5 -6.19 -1.94 -18.78
N ASN A 6 -5.04 -1.97 -18.09
CA ASN A 6 -3.70 -1.88 -18.68
C ASN A 6 -2.69 -2.82 -18.01
N ASN A 7 -3.14 -3.91 -17.37
CA ASN A 7 -2.26 -4.77 -16.57
C ASN A 7 -1.05 -5.29 -17.36
N GLU A 8 -1.22 -5.62 -18.64
CA GLU A 8 -0.13 -6.10 -19.50
C GLU A 8 0.95 -5.05 -19.82
N LYS A 9 0.72 -3.78 -19.47
CA LYS A 9 1.69 -2.69 -19.67
C LYS A 9 2.49 -2.37 -18.42
N LEU A 10 2.21 -3.05 -17.31
CA LEU A 10 2.75 -2.73 -15.99
C LEU A 10 3.36 -4.00 -15.40
N SER A 11 4.59 -3.90 -14.89
CA SER A 11 5.20 -5.00 -14.14
C SER A 11 4.65 -5.08 -12.71
N GLY A 12 4.23 -3.96 -12.13
CA GLY A 12 3.68 -3.95 -10.78
C GLY A 12 2.88 -2.73 -10.37
N LEU A 13 2.31 -2.82 -9.18
CA LEU A 13 1.52 -1.78 -8.52
C LEU A 13 1.93 -1.67 -7.05
N ILE A 14 2.18 -0.45 -6.59
CA ILE A 14 2.45 -0.14 -5.19
C ILE A 14 1.26 0.65 -4.65
N LEU A 15 0.67 0.19 -3.54
CA LEU A 15 -0.45 0.80 -2.84
C LEU A 15 0.01 1.21 -1.43
N LEU A 16 -0.02 2.51 -1.14
CA LEU A 16 0.34 3.06 0.16
C LEU A 16 -0.94 3.49 0.88
N GLY A 17 -1.23 2.93 2.05
CA GLY A 17 -2.46 3.18 2.81
C GLY A 17 -3.73 2.97 1.96
N SER A 18 -3.72 2.00 1.04
CA SER A 18 -4.79 1.80 0.06
C SER A 18 -4.87 0.35 -0.40
N TYR A 19 -5.95 0.02 -1.11
CA TYR A 19 -6.26 -1.33 -1.56
C TYR A 19 -6.91 -1.27 -2.96
N PRO A 20 -6.93 -2.39 -3.72
CA PRO A 20 -7.54 -2.39 -5.04
C PRO A 20 -9.07 -2.21 -4.94
N GLU A 21 -9.63 -1.47 -5.89
CA GLU A 21 -11.08 -1.30 -6.08
C GLU A 21 -11.54 -1.88 -7.43
N ALA A 22 -10.69 -2.71 -8.06
CA ALA A 22 -10.95 -3.41 -9.30
C ALA A 22 -10.04 -4.63 -9.43
N GLU A 23 -10.49 -5.62 -10.21
CA GLU A 23 -9.73 -6.85 -10.48
C GLU A 23 -8.36 -6.56 -11.11
N LEU A 24 -7.33 -7.20 -10.56
CA LEU A 24 -5.95 -7.19 -11.01
C LEU A 24 -5.56 -8.62 -11.41
N ASN A 25 -5.12 -8.77 -12.66
CA ASN A 25 -4.80 -10.09 -13.20
C ASN A 25 -3.49 -10.65 -12.60
N SER A 26 -3.15 -11.88 -12.99
CA SER A 26 -1.97 -12.58 -12.49
C SER A 26 -0.63 -12.08 -13.03
N SER A 27 -0.61 -11.13 -13.99
CA SER A 27 0.63 -10.59 -14.58
C SER A 27 1.17 -9.38 -13.83
N LEU A 28 0.49 -8.96 -12.76
CA LEU A 28 0.84 -7.76 -12.02
C LEU A 28 1.21 -8.14 -10.59
N ASP A 29 2.46 -7.88 -10.21
CA ASP A 29 2.90 -8.00 -8.83
C ASP A 29 2.43 -6.77 -8.03
N VAL A 30 1.92 -6.99 -6.82
CA VAL A 30 1.32 -5.93 -6.00
C VAL A 30 2.01 -5.84 -4.65
N LEU A 31 2.51 -4.65 -4.32
CA LEU A 31 2.96 -4.30 -2.97
C LEU A 31 1.90 -3.43 -2.29
N ILE A 32 1.50 -3.81 -1.08
CA ILE A 32 0.63 -3.00 -0.22
C ILE A 32 1.39 -2.66 1.06
N ILE A 33 1.53 -1.37 1.34
CA ILE A 33 2.13 -0.87 2.58
C ILE A 33 1.08 -0.04 3.32
N TYR A 34 0.85 -0.32 4.59
CA TYR A 34 -0.03 0.49 5.44
C TYR A 34 0.52 0.62 6.85
N GLY A 35 -0.03 1.53 7.65
CA GLY A 35 0.35 1.74 9.04
C GLY A 35 -0.62 1.05 10.01
N SER A 36 -0.14 0.57 11.16
CA SER A 36 -1.00 -0.02 12.20
C SER A 36 -1.96 1.00 12.84
N GLU A 37 -1.59 2.28 12.80
CA GLU A 37 -2.38 3.42 13.27
C GLU A 37 -3.05 4.16 12.10
N ASP A 38 -3.15 3.55 10.91
CA ASP A 38 -3.90 4.12 9.79
C ASP A 38 -5.40 4.05 10.10
N GLY A 39 -5.97 5.21 10.43
CA GLY A 39 -7.40 5.35 10.75
C GLY A 39 -8.26 5.61 9.51
N CYS A 40 -7.63 5.92 8.37
CA CYS A 40 -8.31 6.24 7.12
C CYS A 40 -8.51 5.00 6.23
N LEU A 41 -7.72 3.95 6.42
CA LEU A 41 -7.84 2.69 5.70
C LEU A 41 -9.03 1.88 6.23
N ASP A 42 -10.02 1.64 5.37
CA ASP A 42 -11.13 0.74 5.68
C ASP A 42 -10.62 -0.72 5.68
N MET A 43 -10.28 -1.24 6.86
CA MET A 43 -9.71 -2.57 7.02
C MET A 43 -10.66 -3.71 6.64
N GLU A 44 -11.97 -3.49 6.68
CA GLU A 44 -12.94 -4.51 6.25
C GLU A 44 -13.00 -4.59 4.73
N ARG A 45 -13.03 -3.44 4.05
CA ARG A 45 -12.90 -3.39 2.59
C ARG A 45 -11.54 -3.88 2.12
N PHE A 46 -10.47 -3.52 2.81
CA PHE A 46 -9.13 -4.02 2.50
C PHE A 46 -9.12 -5.55 2.46
N LYS A 47 -9.57 -6.21 3.53
CA LYS A 47 -9.62 -7.68 3.61
C LYS A 47 -10.51 -8.28 2.52
N ALA A 48 -11.67 -7.68 2.25
CA ALA A 48 -12.58 -8.16 1.21
C ALA A 48 -11.95 -8.04 -0.19
N ASN A 49 -11.38 -6.88 -0.50
CA ASN A 49 -10.86 -6.56 -1.82
C ASN A 49 -9.49 -7.18 -2.10
N LYS A 50 -8.77 -7.72 -1.10
CA LYS A 50 -7.56 -8.53 -1.36
C LYS A 50 -7.82 -9.70 -2.30
N SER A 51 -9.04 -10.23 -2.33
CA SER A 51 -9.44 -11.29 -3.26
C SER A 51 -9.43 -10.87 -4.75
N MET A 52 -9.43 -9.56 -5.03
CA MET A 52 -9.35 -9.00 -6.38
C MET A 52 -7.92 -9.04 -6.97
N ILE A 53 -6.93 -9.50 -6.20
CA ILE A 53 -5.53 -9.63 -6.65
C ILE A 53 -5.29 -11.08 -7.01
N HIS A 54 -5.07 -11.33 -8.30
CA HIS A 54 -4.76 -12.68 -8.80
C HIS A 54 -3.26 -12.91 -9.04
N GLY A 55 -2.44 -11.87 -8.93
CA GLY A 55 -0.97 -11.92 -9.03
C GLY A 55 -0.27 -12.16 -7.70
N LYS A 56 1.06 -12.00 -7.68
CA LYS A 56 1.81 -12.04 -6.42
C LYS A 56 1.46 -10.82 -5.59
N ILE A 57 1.27 -11.02 -4.29
CA ILE A 57 0.97 -9.96 -3.35
C ILE A 57 2.00 -9.97 -2.22
N SER A 58 2.64 -8.83 -1.99
CA SER A 58 3.44 -8.53 -0.81
C SER A 58 2.70 -7.50 0.04
N GLU A 59 2.59 -7.77 1.33
CA GLU A 59 1.90 -6.90 2.28
C GLU A 59 2.85 -6.56 3.42
N PHE A 60 2.95 -5.27 3.74
CA PHE A 60 3.79 -4.78 4.82
C PHE A 60 3.02 -3.81 5.71
N CYS A 61 2.92 -4.13 7.00
CA CYS A 61 2.35 -3.24 8.01
C CYS A 61 3.49 -2.56 8.77
N ILE A 62 3.54 -1.22 8.71
CA ILE A 62 4.44 -0.40 9.51
C ILE A 62 3.82 -0.22 10.88
N ASP A 63 4.36 -0.94 11.88
CA ASP A 63 3.95 -0.77 13.27
C ASP A 63 4.18 0.67 13.73
N GLY A 64 3.14 1.28 14.27
CA GLY A 64 3.09 2.67 14.69
C GLY A 64 2.95 3.72 13.57
N GLY A 65 2.92 3.30 12.31
CA GLY A 65 2.70 4.19 11.16
C GLY A 65 1.23 4.57 10.99
N ASN A 66 0.94 5.66 10.28
CA ASN A 66 -0.43 6.12 9.96
C ASN A 66 -0.59 6.51 8.48
N HIS A 67 -1.79 6.93 8.08
CA HIS A 67 -2.07 7.26 6.68
C HIS A 67 -1.28 8.48 6.18
N ALA A 68 -1.34 9.58 6.93
CA ALA A 68 -0.93 10.88 6.43
C ALA A 68 0.60 11.01 6.26
N GLN A 69 1.39 10.20 6.97
CA GLN A 69 2.84 10.22 6.88
C GLN A 69 3.40 9.67 5.56
N PHE A 70 2.60 8.94 4.75
CA PHE A 70 3.00 8.56 3.39
C PHE A 70 3.12 9.78 2.46
N GLY A 71 2.19 10.74 2.56
CA GLY A 71 2.08 11.89 1.66
C GLY A 71 2.57 13.22 2.24
N CYS A 72 3.09 13.24 3.46
CA CYS A 72 3.46 14.47 4.19
C CYS A 72 2.32 15.51 4.29
N TYR A 73 1.07 15.06 4.39
CA TYR A 73 -0.11 15.95 4.43
C TYR A 73 -0.30 16.70 5.75
N GLY A 74 0.45 16.32 6.79
CA GLY A 74 0.21 16.76 8.16
C GLY A 74 -0.89 15.94 8.83
N ILE A 75 -1.50 16.46 9.89
CA ILE A 75 -2.58 15.75 10.60
C ILE A 75 -3.82 15.71 9.70
N GLN A 76 -4.36 14.52 9.49
CA GLN A 76 -5.57 14.28 8.70
C GLN A 76 -6.73 13.87 9.61
N GLN A 77 -7.92 14.44 9.37
CA GLN A 77 -9.11 14.07 10.12
C GLN A 77 -9.51 12.61 9.82
N GLY A 78 -9.75 11.84 10.87
CA GLY A 78 -10.11 10.41 10.76
C GLY A 78 -8.91 9.48 10.68
N ASP A 79 -7.69 10.00 10.52
CA ASP A 79 -6.47 9.20 10.65
C ASP A 79 -6.13 8.96 12.13
N GLY A 80 -5.38 7.90 12.39
CA GLY A 80 -4.82 7.63 13.71
C GLY A 80 -3.56 8.46 13.95
N LYS A 81 -3.15 8.49 15.22
CA LYS A 81 -1.94 9.19 15.64
C LYS A 81 -0.76 8.24 15.54
N ALA A 82 0.14 8.48 14.60
CA ALA A 82 1.39 7.72 14.51
C ALA A 82 2.18 7.78 15.82
N SER A 83 2.77 6.63 16.18
CA SER A 83 3.70 6.50 17.31
C SER A 83 5.17 6.55 16.87
N VAL A 84 5.42 6.47 15.56
CA VAL A 84 6.75 6.65 14.93
C VAL A 84 6.87 8.00 14.24
N SER A 85 8.11 8.44 13.98
CA SER A 85 8.32 9.70 13.26
C SER A 85 8.00 9.58 11.77
N PRO A 86 7.66 10.70 11.09
CA PRO A 86 7.46 10.70 9.65
C PRO A 86 8.70 10.21 8.89
N GLU A 87 9.91 10.55 9.36
CA GLU A 87 11.17 10.11 8.76
C GLU A 87 11.32 8.58 8.82
N TYR A 88 10.97 7.96 9.95
CA TYR A 88 11.02 6.51 10.09
C TYR A 88 10.04 5.82 9.14
N GLN A 89 8.75 6.23 9.16
CA GLN A 89 7.75 5.61 8.28
C GLN A 89 8.14 5.74 6.80
N ARG A 90 8.59 6.93 6.37
CA ARG A 90 9.02 7.16 4.98
C ARG A 90 10.27 6.36 4.62
N LYS A 91 11.23 6.22 5.55
CA LYS A 91 12.42 5.39 5.34
C LYS A 91 12.02 3.93 5.09
N VAL A 92 11.21 3.35 5.96
CA VAL A 92 10.73 1.97 5.81
C VAL A 92 9.94 1.81 4.51
N THR A 93 9.07 2.78 4.19
CA THR A 93 8.32 2.79 2.92
C THR A 93 9.26 2.74 1.70
N VAL A 94 10.35 3.51 1.70
CA VAL A 94 11.34 3.53 0.61
C VAL A 94 12.10 2.20 0.54
N GLU A 95 12.46 1.61 1.68
CA GLU A 95 13.14 0.31 1.75
C GLU A 95 12.27 -0.79 1.11
N GLU A 96 11.02 -0.92 1.53
CA GLU A 96 10.06 -1.91 0.99
C GLU A 96 9.79 -1.71 -0.51
N ILE A 97 9.61 -0.45 -0.95
CA ILE A 97 9.44 -0.14 -2.39
C ILE A 97 10.69 -0.52 -3.18
N SER A 98 11.87 -0.23 -2.65
CA SER A 98 13.14 -0.50 -3.34
C SER A 98 13.37 -2.01 -3.48
N GLU A 99 13.11 -2.77 -2.42
CA GLU A 99 13.19 -4.23 -2.42
C GLU A 99 12.17 -4.84 -3.39
N PHE A 100 10.93 -4.35 -3.39
CA PHE A 100 9.91 -4.80 -4.33
C PHE A 100 10.32 -4.56 -5.79
N ILE A 101 10.79 -3.36 -6.13
CA ILE A 101 11.21 -3.03 -7.50
C ILE A 101 12.43 -3.86 -7.93
N GLN A 102 13.34 -4.20 -7.01
CA GLN A 102 14.50 -5.04 -7.34
C GLN A 102 14.15 -6.51 -7.61
N ASN A 103 13.04 -6.98 -7.06
CA ASN A 103 12.60 -8.37 -7.15
C ASN A 103 11.42 -8.58 -8.11
N ILE A 104 10.94 -7.53 -8.76
CA ILE A 104 9.85 -7.62 -9.73
C ILE A 104 10.36 -8.17 -11.06
N GLU A 105 9.62 -9.11 -11.64
CA GLU A 105 9.96 -9.78 -12.91
C GLU A 105 9.40 -9.06 -14.15
#